data_AF-A0A9D2SYT8-F1
#
_entry.id   AF-A0A9D2SYT8-F1
#
_cell.length_a   1.000
_cell.length_b   1.000
_cell.length_c   1.000
_cell.angle_alpha   90.00
_cell.angle_beta   90.00
_cell.angle_gamma   90.00
#
_symmetry.space_group_name_H-M   'P 1'
#
loop_
_entity.id
_entity.type
_entity.pdbx_description
1 polymer ?
#
loop_
_entity_poly.entity_id
_entity_poly.type
_entity_poly.pdbx_seq_one_letter_code
_entity_poly.pdbx_strand_id
1 'polypeptide(L)'
;PRLSRRVKLLRDLMLLLALAALWAILVQPSFTPEMAMERAQTYYHFGPGTVIRSAQVPPPEESDPLFLPVLFDENNQYFLLRYQEWAALVRCGRRGLLWDWRTPDFWRPDPEAPLTCVEANGYLAGTVQDPQIDRITVHYDLTYREVNYGPLLRLPRSAETRDLQGGGFLLTLQRNMENIVVRAYDAAGVLLWEGAPVDT
;
A
#
# COMPACT_ATOMS: atom_id res chain seq x y z
N PRO A 1 6.71 17.65 -56.00
CA PRO A 1 5.27 17.31 -56.15
C PRO A 1 4.42 17.89 -55.00
N ARG A 2 3.57 18.88 -55.29
CA ARG A 2 2.62 19.44 -54.29
C ARG A 2 1.50 18.42 -54.08
N LEU A 3 1.47 17.79 -52.90
CA LEU A 3 0.41 16.88 -52.49
C LEU A 3 -0.96 17.58 -52.62
N SER A 4 -1.90 16.92 -53.29
CA SER A 4 -3.25 17.45 -53.49
C SER A 4 -3.96 17.65 -52.14
N ARG A 5 -4.89 18.60 -52.09
CA ARG A 5 -5.59 19.01 -50.85
C ARG A 5 -6.23 17.82 -50.12
N ARG A 6 -6.74 16.83 -50.88
CA ARG A 6 -7.34 15.59 -50.34
C ARG A 6 -6.30 14.67 -49.71
N VAL A 7 -5.11 14.56 -50.30
CA VAL A 7 -4.04 13.70 -49.77
C VAL A 7 -3.45 14.29 -48.47
N LYS A 8 -3.36 15.62 -48.38
CA LYS A 8 -2.97 16.30 -47.13
C LYS A 8 -3.98 16.02 -46.01
N LEU A 9 -5.28 16.15 -46.30
CA LEU A 9 -6.35 15.89 -45.34
C LEU A 9 -6.36 14.44 -44.84
N LEU A 10 -6.16 13.47 -45.74
CA LEU A 10 -6.07 12.06 -45.37
C LEU A 10 -4.84 11.78 -44.51
N ARG A 11 -3.69 12.37 -44.85
CA ARG A 11 -2.45 12.23 -44.08
C ARG A 11 -2.59 12.82 -42.68
N ASP A 12 -3.16 14.02 -42.57
CA ASP A 12 -3.31 14.70 -41.29
C ASP A 12 -4.33 13.98 -40.39
N LEU A 13 -5.39 13.40 -40.97
CA LEU A 13 -6.31 12.51 -40.25
C LEU A 13 -5.61 11.23 -39.76
N MET A 14 -4.78 10.60 -40.60
CA MET A 14 -4.00 9.43 -40.22
C MET A 14 -2.98 9.74 -39.12
N LEU A 15 -2.34 10.92 -39.16
CA LEU A 15 -1.43 11.37 -38.12
C LEU A 15 -2.17 11.64 -36.80
N LEU A 16 -3.36 12.22 -36.84
CA LEU A 16 -4.20 12.42 -35.65
C LEU A 16 -4.64 11.08 -35.05
N LEU A 17 -5.04 10.11 -35.88
CA LEU A 17 -5.40 8.76 -35.42
C LEU A 17 -4.19 8.02 -34.84
N ALA A 18 -3.01 8.13 -35.47
CA ALA A 18 -1.78 7.53 -34.97
C ALA A 18 -1.36 8.17 -33.64
N LEU A 19 -1.48 9.49 -33.51
CA LEU A 19 -1.21 10.20 -32.26
C LEU A 19 -2.20 9.80 -31.16
N ALA A 20 -3.50 9.70 -31.47
CA ALA A 20 -4.52 9.25 -30.54
C ALA A 20 -4.28 7.80 -30.08
N ALA A 21 -3.91 6.90 -31.00
CA ALA A 21 -3.55 5.52 -30.68
C ALA A 21 -2.28 5.45 -29.81
N LEU A 22 -1.25 6.23 -30.15
CA LEU A 22 -0.04 6.34 -29.35
C LEU A 22 -0.34 6.86 -27.94
N TRP A 23 -1.20 7.88 -27.84
CA TRP A 23 -1.63 8.43 -26.55
C TRP A 23 -2.43 7.41 -25.74
N ALA A 24 -3.34 6.67 -26.37
CA ALA A 24 -4.08 5.59 -25.73
C ALA A 24 -3.14 4.49 -25.20
N ILE A 25 -2.10 4.12 -25.95
CA ILE A 25 -1.08 3.16 -25.50
C ILE A 25 -0.28 3.70 -24.31
N LEU A 26 0.07 5.00 -24.33
CA LEU A 26 0.81 5.65 -23.24
C LEU A 26 -0.01 5.87 -21.98
N VAL A 27 -1.34 5.94 -22.10
CA VAL A 27 -2.27 6.21 -20.98
C VAL A 27 -2.96 4.96 -20.43
N GLN A 28 -2.97 3.84 -21.18
CA GLN A 28 -3.47 2.58 -20.66
C GLN A 28 -2.60 2.07 -19.49
N PRO A 29 -3.20 1.61 -18.38
CA PRO A 29 -2.47 1.03 -17.26
C PRO A 29 -1.72 -0.20 -17.76
N SER A 30 -0.42 -0.25 -17.53
CA SER A 30 0.46 -1.24 -18.17
C SER A 30 0.37 -2.63 -17.53
N PHE A 31 -0.30 -2.77 -16.37
CA PHE A 31 -0.59 -4.05 -15.71
C PHE A 31 -1.96 -4.00 -15.02
N THR A 32 -2.75 -5.07 -15.11
CA THR A 32 -3.81 -5.32 -14.12
C THR A 32 -3.17 -5.68 -12.77
N PRO A 33 -3.86 -5.53 -11.62
CA PRO A 33 -3.34 -5.98 -10.33
C PRO A 33 -2.80 -7.41 -10.35
N GLU A 34 -3.49 -8.31 -11.04
CA GLU A 34 -3.14 -9.71 -11.15
C GLU A 34 -1.84 -9.91 -11.93
N MET A 35 -1.66 -9.19 -13.05
CA MET A 35 -0.42 -9.25 -13.83
C MET A 35 0.77 -8.64 -13.07
N ALA A 36 0.53 -7.59 -12.27
CA ALA A 36 1.56 -7.00 -11.40
C ALA A 36 1.98 -7.98 -10.30
N MET A 37 1.01 -8.65 -9.67
CA MET A 37 1.26 -9.68 -8.66
C MET A 37 2.04 -10.87 -9.23
N GLU A 38 1.64 -11.40 -10.39
CA GLU A 38 2.34 -12.51 -11.05
C GLU A 38 3.80 -12.17 -11.36
N ARG A 39 4.06 -10.94 -11.82
CA ARG A 39 5.43 -10.45 -12.04
C ARG A 39 6.21 -10.32 -10.74
N ALA A 40 5.61 -9.82 -9.67
CA ALA A 40 6.25 -9.71 -8.36
C ALA A 40 6.63 -11.09 -7.81
N GLN A 41 5.73 -12.07 -7.90
CA GLN A 41 5.97 -13.46 -7.51
C GLN A 41 7.14 -14.07 -8.29
N THR A 42 7.14 -13.87 -9.62
CA THR A 42 8.21 -14.36 -10.49
C THR A 42 9.56 -13.72 -10.15
N TYR A 43 9.59 -12.41 -9.94
CA TYR A 43 10.81 -11.66 -9.69
C TYR A 43 11.42 -11.93 -8.31
N TYR A 44 10.59 -11.97 -7.27
CA TYR A 44 11.06 -12.20 -5.90
C TYR A 44 11.14 -13.69 -5.53
N HIS A 45 10.74 -14.60 -6.42
CA HIS A 45 10.63 -16.04 -6.17
C HIS A 45 9.70 -16.38 -4.99
N PHE A 46 8.62 -15.62 -4.82
CA PHE A 46 7.58 -15.88 -3.83
C PHE A 46 6.43 -16.70 -4.42
N GLY A 47 5.72 -17.43 -3.55
CA GLY A 47 4.56 -18.24 -3.93
C GLY A 47 3.30 -17.39 -4.17
N PRO A 48 2.12 -18.03 -4.25
CA PRO A 48 0.84 -17.33 -4.37
C PRO A 48 0.74 -16.23 -3.31
N GLY A 49 0.32 -15.05 -3.74
CA GLY A 49 0.22 -13.85 -2.92
C GLY A 49 -1.23 -13.42 -2.82
N THR A 50 -1.53 -12.68 -1.77
CA THR A 50 -2.82 -12.02 -1.60
C THR A 50 -2.68 -10.57 -2.03
N VAL A 51 -3.59 -10.10 -2.89
CA VAL A 51 -3.70 -8.67 -3.20
C VAL A 51 -4.24 -7.93 -1.98
N ILE A 52 -3.49 -6.97 -1.46
CA ILE A 52 -3.99 -5.99 -0.50
C ILE A 52 -4.25 -4.71 -1.31
N ARG A 53 -5.48 -4.48 -1.75
CA ARG A 53 -5.74 -3.36 -2.66
C ARG A 53 -5.49 -2.05 -1.93
N SER A 54 -4.68 -1.18 -2.52
CA SER A 54 -4.38 0.16 -1.99
C SER A 54 -5.63 1.01 -1.73
N ALA A 55 -6.67 0.85 -2.55
CA ALA A 55 -7.96 1.50 -2.39
C ALA A 55 -8.73 1.06 -1.12
N GLN A 56 -8.25 0.03 -0.42
CA GLN A 56 -8.81 -0.46 0.85
C GLN A 56 -8.10 0.15 2.06
N VAL A 57 -6.93 0.77 1.88
CA VAL A 57 -6.28 1.53 2.94
C VAL A 57 -6.92 2.92 2.91
N PRO A 58 -7.74 3.30 3.91
CA PRO A 58 -8.37 4.61 3.89
C PRO A 58 -7.28 5.69 3.88
N PRO A 59 -7.43 6.77 3.08
CA PRO A 59 -6.55 7.91 3.22
C PRO A 59 -6.64 8.41 4.68
N PRO A 60 -5.56 8.97 5.24
CA PRO A 60 -5.61 9.55 6.57
C PRO A 60 -6.76 10.56 6.64
N GLU A 61 -7.59 10.46 7.68
CA GLU A 61 -8.80 11.28 7.84
C GLU A 61 -8.51 12.79 7.81
N GLU A 62 -7.29 13.19 8.17
CA GLU A 62 -6.81 14.56 8.08
C GLU A 62 -5.49 14.60 7.31
N SER A 63 -5.46 15.32 6.19
CA SER A 63 -4.22 15.72 5.53
C SER A 63 -3.63 16.88 6.33
N ASP A 64 -2.61 16.63 7.16
CA ASP A 64 -1.85 17.72 7.77
C ASP A 64 -1.09 18.46 6.65
N PRO A 65 -1.36 19.75 6.40
CA PRO A 65 -0.73 20.51 5.32
C PRO A 65 0.79 20.69 5.48
N LEU A 66 1.36 20.47 6.68
CA LEU A 66 2.81 20.43 6.90
C LEU A 66 3.43 19.07 6.56
N PHE A 67 2.60 18.03 6.43
CA PHE A 67 3.02 16.71 6.00
C PHE A 67 2.63 16.51 4.55
N LEU A 68 3.63 16.47 3.68
CA LEU A 68 3.45 15.87 2.36
C LEU A 68 2.96 14.43 2.63
N PRO A 69 1.72 14.07 2.28
CA PRO A 69 1.31 12.69 2.36
C PRO A 69 2.36 11.92 1.56
N VAL A 70 2.92 10.85 2.13
CA VAL A 70 3.47 9.80 1.28
C VAL A 70 2.26 9.38 0.46
N LEU A 71 2.15 9.98 -0.73
CA LEU A 71 0.92 10.05 -1.48
C LEU A 71 0.42 8.63 -1.60
N PHE A 72 -0.74 8.39 -1.01
CA PHE A 72 -1.70 7.43 -1.52
C PHE A 72 -2.00 7.82 -2.95
N ASP A 73 -1.02 7.57 -3.80
CA ASP A 73 -1.20 7.70 -5.21
C ASP A 73 -2.05 6.48 -5.55
N GLU A 74 -3.31 6.74 -5.94
CA GLU A 74 -4.30 5.78 -6.43
C GLU A 74 -3.74 4.85 -7.54
N ASN A 75 -2.56 5.16 -8.07
CA ASN A 75 -1.83 4.36 -9.03
C ASN A 75 -0.91 3.28 -8.41
N ASN A 76 -0.77 3.22 -7.08
CA ASN A 76 -0.01 2.17 -6.39
C ASN A 76 -0.91 1.01 -5.97
N GLN A 77 -0.36 -0.20 -5.95
CA GLN A 77 -0.99 -1.44 -5.51
C GLN A 77 -0.04 -2.15 -4.55
N TYR A 78 -0.55 -2.70 -3.46
CA TYR A 78 0.24 -3.44 -2.48
C TYR A 78 -0.12 -4.92 -2.53
N PHE A 79 0.86 -5.78 -2.31
CA PHE A 79 0.70 -7.23 -2.35
C PHE A 79 1.38 -7.82 -1.14
N LEU A 80 0.68 -8.72 -0.45
CA LEU A 80 1.26 -9.55 0.58
C LEU A 80 1.58 -10.91 -0.03
N LEU A 81 2.85 -11.13 -0.31
CA LEU A 81 3.33 -12.39 -0.87
C LEU A 81 3.74 -13.34 0.25
N ARG A 82 3.54 -14.64 0.03
CA ARG A 82 3.92 -15.71 0.97
C ARG A 82 4.92 -16.65 0.33
N TYR A 83 5.93 -17.05 1.10
CA TYR A 83 6.84 -18.12 0.70
C TYR A 83 7.38 -18.84 1.94
N GLN A 84 6.99 -20.11 2.12
CA GLN A 84 7.32 -20.89 3.31
C GLN A 84 6.89 -20.13 4.59
N GLU A 85 7.78 -19.97 5.57
CA GLU A 85 7.52 -19.17 6.77
C GLU A 85 7.62 -17.64 6.56
N TRP A 86 7.89 -17.15 5.35
CA TRP A 86 8.11 -15.72 5.09
C TRP A 86 6.92 -15.03 4.45
N ALA A 87 6.77 -13.76 4.82
CA ALA A 87 5.85 -12.80 4.24
C ALA A 87 6.65 -11.65 3.62
N ALA A 88 6.14 -11.09 2.52
CA ALA A 88 6.73 -9.91 1.88
C ALA A 88 5.66 -8.89 1.51
N LEU A 89 5.85 -7.63 1.89
CA LEU A 89 5.05 -6.52 1.38
C LEU A 89 5.73 -5.95 0.13
N VAL A 90 5.01 -6.00 -0.99
CA VAL A 90 5.48 -5.47 -2.27
C VAL A 90 4.54 -4.37 -2.73
N ARG A 91 5.10 -3.24 -3.17
CA ARG A 91 4.37 -2.19 -3.87
C ARG A 91 4.67 -2.24 -5.36
N CYS A 92 3.64 -2.16 -6.18
CA CYS A 92 3.76 -1.93 -7.62
C CYS A 92 2.99 -0.67 -8.00
N GLY A 93 3.45 0.02 -9.05
CA GLY A 93 2.74 1.14 -9.64
C GLY A 93 1.97 0.72 -10.89
N ARG A 94 1.21 1.65 -11.46
CA ARG A 94 0.52 1.48 -12.76
C ARG A 94 1.40 1.05 -13.94
N ARG A 95 2.72 1.24 -13.83
CA ARG A 95 3.72 0.88 -14.85
C ARG A 95 4.45 -0.44 -14.55
N GLY A 96 4.07 -1.15 -13.48
CA GLY A 96 4.68 -2.42 -13.05
C GLY A 96 5.41 -2.30 -11.72
N LEU A 97 6.38 -3.20 -11.49
CA LEU A 97 7.28 -3.13 -10.33
C LEU A 97 7.93 -1.74 -10.27
N LEU A 98 7.79 -1.08 -9.13
CA LEU A 98 8.53 0.15 -8.84
C LEU A 98 9.95 -0.25 -8.49
N TRP A 99 10.83 -0.23 -9.49
CA TRP A 99 12.25 -0.63 -9.38
C TRP A 99 13.04 0.19 -8.35
N ASP A 100 12.51 1.33 -7.95
CA ASP A 100 12.99 2.24 -6.91
C ASP A 100 12.62 1.79 -5.47
N TRP A 101 11.64 0.90 -5.31
CA TRP A 101 11.50 0.07 -4.10
C TRP A 101 12.46 -1.12 -4.20
N ARG A 102 13.72 -0.86 -3.83
CA ARG A 102 14.84 -1.80 -4.05
C ARG A 102 14.74 -3.10 -3.25
N THR A 103 13.93 -3.14 -2.19
CA THR A 103 13.77 -4.30 -1.32
C THR A 103 12.33 -4.37 -0.81
N PRO A 104 11.60 -5.47 -1.02
CA PRO A 104 10.39 -5.74 -0.26
C PRO A 104 10.69 -5.73 1.23
N ASP A 105 9.71 -5.34 2.03
CA ASP A 105 9.79 -5.52 3.47
C ASP A 105 9.40 -6.96 3.78
N PHE A 106 10.35 -7.73 4.33
CA PHE A 106 10.17 -9.14 4.64
C PHE A 106 10.01 -9.33 6.14
N TRP A 107 9.15 -10.25 6.53
CA TRP A 107 9.07 -10.69 7.92
C TRP A 107 8.69 -12.15 8.00
N ARG A 108 9.03 -12.77 9.12
CA ARG A 108 8.57 -14.10 9.48
C ARG A 108 7.43 -13.95 10.49
N PRO A 109 6.18 -14.28 10.13
CA PRO A 109 5.10 -14.31 11.10
C PRO A 109 5.42 -15.26 12.25
N ASP A 110 5.17 -14.82 13.48
CA ASP A 110 5.27 -15.67 14.66
C ASP A 110 4.12 -16.68 14.63
N PRO A 111 4.37 -17.99 14.49
CA PRO A 111 3.33 -19.00 14.34
C PRO A 111 2.47 -19.18 15.60
N GLU A 112 2.93 -18.69 16.76
CA GLU A 112 2.20 -18.79 18.03
C GLU A 112 1.34 -17.54 18.28
N ALA A 113 1.54 -16.46 17.53
CA ALA A 113 0.80 -15.22 17.68
C ALA A 113 -0.41 -15.18 16.75
N PRO A 114 -1.60 -14.77 17.22
CA PRO A 114 -2.81 -14.70 16.39
C PRO A 114 -2.67 -13.68 15.25
N LEU A 115 -1.75 -12.73 15.40
CA LEU A 115 -1.30 -11.84 14.33
C LEU A 115 0.17 -11.46 14.51
N THR A 116 0.82 -11.10 13.41
CA THR A 116 2.14 -10.47 13.41
C THR A 116 2.03 -9.12 12.70
N CYS A 117 2.55 -8.06 13.28
CA CYS A 117 2.52 -6.72 12.70
C CYS A 117 3.92 -6.10 12.67
N VAL A 118 4.24 -5.42 11.59
CA VAL A 118 5.58 -4.89 11.32
C VAL A 118 5.49 -3.47 10.78
N GLU A 119 6.41 -2.62 11.20
CA GLU A 119 6.62 -1.32 10.60
C GLU A 119 7.51 -1.46 9.36
N ALA A 120 7.05 -0.95 8.22
CA ALA A 120 7.66 -1.13 6.92
C ALA A 120 7.50 0.15 6.11
N ASN A 121 8.58 0.90 5.85
CA ASN A 121 8.58 2.08 4.95
C ASN A 121 7.46 3.12 5.19
N GLY A 122 7.10 3.38 6.45
CA GLY A 122 6.00 4.28 6.80
C GLY A 122 4.60 3.64 6.71
N TYR A 123 4.54 2.31 6.76
CA TYR A 123 3.32 1.52 6.84
C TYR A 123 3.39 0.57 8.02
N LEU A 124 2.22 0.26 8.59
CA LEU A 124 2.04 -0.86 9.48
C LEU A 124 1.38 -1.96 8.67
N ALA A 125 2.14 -3.00 8.38
CA ALA A 125 1.64 -4.17 7.68
C ALA A 125 1.54 -5.33 8.66
N GLY A 126 0.70 -6.31 8.36
CA GLY A 126 0.67 -7.50 9.17
C GLY A 126 0.03 -8.70 8.53
N THR A 127 0.21 -9.83 9.22
CA THR A 127 -0.32 -11.13 8.92
C THR A 127 -1.32 -11.50 10.00
N VAL A 128 -2.54 -11.85 9.60
CA VAL A 128 -3.57 -12.37 10.50
C VAL A 128 -3.56 -13.88 10.38
N GLN A 129 -3.36 -14.57 11.50
CA GLN A 129 -3.31 -16.03 11.57
C GLN A 129 -4.57 -16.60 12.23
N ASP A 130 -5.14 -15.88 13.20
CA ASP A 130 -6.37 -16.27 13.85
C ASP A 130 -7.60 -15.87 12.99
N PRO A 131 -8.38 -16.85 12.49
CA PRO A 131 -9.55 -16.58 11.67
C PRO A 131 -10.71 -15.91 12.43
N GLN A 132 -10.64 -15.82 13.76
CA GLN A 132 -11.65 -15.11 14.56
C GLN A 132 -11.46 -13.59 14.54
N ILE A 133 -10.27 -13.11 14.16
CA ILE A 133 -10.01 -11.67 14.06
C ILE A 133 -10.78 -11.11 12.86
N ASP A 134 -11.62 -10.12 13.13
CA ASP A 134 -12.44 -9.42 12.14
C ASP A 134 -12.06 -7.93 12.03
N ARG A 135 -11.51 -7.35 13.10
CA ARG A 135 -11.17 -5.93 13.16
C ARG A 135 -9.83 -5.70 13.84
N ILE A 136 -9.05 -4.80 13.26
CA ILE A 136 -7.79 -4.31 13.82
C ILE A 136 -7.91 -2.81 14.07
N THR A 137 -7.49 -2.37 15.26
CA THR A 137 -7.38 -0.97 15.64
C THR A 137 -5.95 -0.67 16.06
N VAL A 138 -5.45 0.49 15.67
CA VAL A 138 -4.10 0.96 16.00
C VAL A 138 -4.23 2.27 16.74
N HIS A 139 -3.65 2.35 17.93
CA HIS A 139 -3.57 3.54 18.75
C HIS A 139 -2.14 4.06 18.75
N TYR A 140 -1.95 5.37 18.68
CA TYR A 140 -0.63 5.98 18.62
C TYR A 140 -0.66 7.45 19.04
N ASP A 141 0.50 7.97 19.41
CA ASP A 141 0.71 9.39 19.64
C ASP A 141 1.39 10.02 18.43
N LEU A 142 0.88 11.15 17.96
CA LEU A 142 1.58 12.01 17.02
C LEU A 142 2.40 13.04 17.77
N THR A 143 3.72 12.98 17.58
CA THR A 143 4.65 13.92 18.18
C THR A 143 4.99 15.05 17.21
N TYR A 144 4.64 16.28 17.60
CA TYR A 144 4.95 17.50 16.86
C TYR A 144 5.99 18.33 17.61
N ARG A 145 6.98 18.81 16.86
CA ARG A 145 7.85 19.88 17.32
C ARG A 145 7.32 21.19 16.75
N GLU A 146 6.84 22.09 17.60
CA GLU A 146 6.47 23.44 17.18
C GLU A 146 7.68 24.09 16.49
N VAL A 147 7.45 24.59 15.28
CA VAL A 147 8.47 25.34 14.53
C VAL A 147 8.76 26.60 15.32
N ASN A 148 9.97 26.70 15.89
CA ASN A 148 10.50 27.78 16.74
C ASN A 148 10.37 27.63 18.28
N TYR A 149 10.81 26.48 18.83
CA TYR A 149 11.12 26.29 20.28
C TYR A 149 9.93 26.15 21.24
N GLY A 150 8.75 25.78 20.75
CA GLY A 150 7.61 25.43 21.61
C GLY A 150 7.72 24.05 22.27
N PRO A 151 6.83 23.73 23.23
CA PRO A 151 6.78 22.43 23.87
C PRO A 151 6.46 21.33 22.84
N LEU A 152 6.93 20.11 23.11
CA LEU A 152 6.59 18.95 22.32
C LEU A 152 5.11 18.62 22.55
N LEU A 153 4.30 18.69 21.49
CA LEU A 153 2.88 18.35 21.54
C LEU A 153 2.70 16.89 21.15
N ARG A 154 2.00 16.12 21.99
CA ARG A 154 1.57 14.75 21.71
C ARG A 154 0.06 14.72 21.56
N LEU A 155 -0.42 14.26 20.41
CA LEU A 155 -1.84 14.10 20.13
C LEU A 155 -2.18 12.62 19.96
N PRO A 156 -3.03 12.05 20.83
CA PRO A 156 -3.46 10.66 20.68
C PRO A 156 -4.36 10.53 19.44
N ARG A 157 -4.13 9.47 18.67
CA ARG A 157 -4.88 9.14 17.45
C ARG A 157 -5.17 7.64 17.40
N SER A 158 -6.11 7.28 16.54
CA SER A 158 -6.42 5.89 16.24
C SER A 158 -6.81 5.70 14.78
N ALA A 159 -6.45 4.55 14.22
CA ALA A 159 -6.90 4.09 12.91
C ALA A 159 -7.50 2.68 13.03
N GLU A 160 -8.42 2.32 12.14
CA GLU A 160 -9.01 0.97 12.11
C GLU A 160 -9.09 0.39 10.70
N THR A 161 -9.06 -0.94 10.61
CA THR A 161 -9.40 -1.70 9.40
C THR A 161 -10.17 -2.96 9.74
N ARG A 162 -11.11 -3.33 8.87
CA ARG A 162 -11.87 -4.59 8.90
C ARG A 162 -11.63 -5.44 7.65
N ASP A 163 -10.85 -4.93 6.71
CA ASP A 163 -10.57 -5.62 5.46
C ASP A 163 -9.31 -6.47 5.63
N LEU A 164 -9.50 -7.68 6.19
CA LEU A 164 -8.44 -8.63 6.52
C LEU A 164 -8.29 -9.74 5.46
N GLN A 165 -8.73 -9.45 4.22
CA GLN A 165 -8.80 -10.46 3.16
C GLN A 165 -7.44 -11.10 2.88
N GLY A 166 -7.47 -12.43 2.76
CA GLY A 166 -6.29 -13.28 2.56
C GLY A 166 -5.22 -13.18 3.65
N GLY A 167 -5.64 -12.92 4.89
CA GLY A 167 -4.82 -13.06 6.09
C GLY A 167 -3.77 -11.95 6.24
N GLY A 168 -4.08 -10.76 5.74
CA GLY A 168 -3.19 -9.61 5.80
C GLY A 168 -3.92 -8.31 6.08
N PHE A 169 -3.19 -7.32 6.56
CA PHE A 169 -3.69 -5.95 6.69
C PHE A 169 -2.59 -4.94 6.41
N LEU A 170 -2.99 -3.72 6.05
CA LEU A 170 -2.09 -2.61 5.81
C LEU A 170 -2.74 -1.32 6.31
N LEU A 171 -2.00 -0.54 7.08
CA LEU A 171 -2.38 0.77 7.59
C LEU A 171 -1.22 1.74 7.34
N THR A 172 -1.52 3.00 7.10
CA THR A 172 -0.47 4.01 6.89
C THR A 172 0.00 4.54 8.22
N LEU A 173 1.32 4.58 8.39
CA LEU A 173 1.93 5.26 9.50
C LEU A 173 2.23 6.70 9.10
N GLN A 174 1.87 7.63 9.98
CA GLN A 174 2.34 8.99 9.90
C GLN A 174 3.78 9.06 10.43
N ARG A 175 4.58 9.99 9.91
CA ARG A 175 5.91 10.25 10.48
C ARG A 175 5.73 10.77 11.91
N ASN A 176 6.65 10.40 12.79
CA ASN A 176 6.64 10.75 14.23
C ASN A 176 5.49 10.12 15.03
N MET A 177 4.97 8.97 14.56
CA MET A 177 4.18 8.10 15.42
C MET A 177 5.05 7.52 16.52
N GLU A 178 4.59 7.65 17.75
CA GLU A 178 5.19 7.06 18.94
C GLU A 178 4.13 6.23 19.68
N ASN A 179 4.58 5.32 20.56
CA ASN A 179 3.70 4.53 21.42
C ASN A 179 2.62 3.75 20.64
N ILE A 180 3.02 3.12 19.52
CA ILE A 180 2.09 2.37 18.66
C ILE A 180 1.62 1.12 19.39
N VAL A 181 0.30 0.99 19.55
CA VAL A 181 -0.38 -0.18 20.13
C VAL A 181 -1.39 -0.71 19.13
N VAL A 182 -1.25 -1.98 18.77
CA VAL A 182 -2.13 -2.70 17.85
C VAL A 182 -3.05 -3.59 18.66
N ARG A 183 -4.35 -3.54 18.35
CA ARG A 183 -5.40 -4.35 18.98
C ARG A 183 -6.20 -5.08 17.93
N ALA A 184 -6.50 -6.34 18.19
CA ALA A 184 -7.34 -7.16 17.33
C ALA A 184 -8.58 -7.64 18.07
N TYR A 185 -9.70 -7.62 17.35
CA TYR A 185 -11.02 -7.90 17.87
C TYR A 185 -11.75 -8.91 17.01
N ASP A 186 -12.64 -9.69 17.63
CA ASP A 186 -13.62 -10.49 16.92
C ASP A 186 -14.78 -9.63 16.35
N ALA A 187 -15.69 -10.28 15.62
CA ALA A 187 -16.87 -9.63 15.03
C ALA A 187 -17.86 -9.07 16.07
N ALA A 188 -17.84 -9.57 17.31
CA ALA A 188 -18.65 -9.06 18.42
C ALA A 188 -17.99 -7.86 19.14
N GLY A 189 -16.74 -7.55 18.80
CA GLY A 189 -15.95 -6.47 19.40
C GLY A 189 -15.18 -6.89 20.65
N VAL A 190 -15.05 -8.19 20.93
CA VAL A 190 -14.21 -8.72 22.02
C VAL A 190 -12.75 -8.62 21.64
N LEU A 191 -11.92 -8.14 22.56
CA LEU A 191 -10.47 -8.06 22.37
C LEU A 191 -9.88 -9.47 22.38
N LEU A 192 -9.22 -9.86 21.29
CA LEU A 192 -8.54 -11.14 21.15
C LEU A 192 -7.03 -11.02 21.38
N TRP A 193 -6.44 -9.88 20.99
CA TRP A 193 -4.99 -9.67 21.10
C TRP A 193 -4.63 -8.18 21.19
N GLU A 194 -3.54 -7.89 21.90
CA GLU A 194 -2.92 -6.56 22.01
C GLU A 194 -1.39 -6.71 21.98
N GLY A 195 -0.72 -5.81 21.25
CA GLY A 195 0.73 -5.78 21.18
C GLY A 195 1.27 -4.57 20.44
N ALA A 196 2.57 -4.56 20.17
CA ALA A 196 3.26 -3.52 19.41
C ALA A 196 3.85 -4.11 18.12
N PRO A 197 4.13 -3.28 17.10
CA PRO A 197 4.86 -3.72 15.91
C PRO A 197 6.22 -4.31 16.28
N VAL A 198 6.63 -5.37 15.58
CA VAL A 198 8.00 -5.91 15.68
C VAL A 198 8.91 -5.18 14.70
N ASP A 199 10.15 -4.92 15.12
CA ASP A 199 11.19 -4.36 14.25
C ASP A 199 11.54 -5.36 13.13
N THR A 200 11.59 -4.88 11.87
CA THR A 200 11.99 -5.65 10.67
C THR A 200 13.48 -5.56 10.38
#